data_AF-A0A7S1JPJ0-F1
#
_entry.id   AF-A0A7S1JPJ0-F1
#
_cell.length_a   1.000
_cell.length_b   1.000
_cell.length_c   1.000
_cell.angle_alpha   90.00
_cell.angle_beta   90.00
_cell.angle_gamma   90.00
#
_symmetry.space_group_name_H-M   'P 1'
#
loop_
_entity.id
_entity.type
_entity.pdbx_description
1 polymer ?
#
loop_
_entity_poly.entity_id
_entity_poly.type
_entity_poly.pdbx_seq_one_letter_code
_entity_poly.pdbx_strand_id
1 'polypeptide(L)'
;VENPDKSSAFFDLRWIASGRDVLNIHQPRANSPRSPRSPRQLVYPKQGWPSERLTLLEHQKVNHFLRSAELTTKVGLLHNLRNNLRFAEDIDIDAIFPRCYDLDDPSDVEAFTQQFKLLQAHAILQLFLY
;
A
#
# COMPACT_ATOMS: atom_id res chain seq x y z
N VAL A 1 17.39 -11.84 -1.62
CA VAL A 1 16.63 -12.63 -2.61
C VAL A 1 17.17 -12.25 -3.97
N GLU A 2 17.69 -13.21 -4.74
CA GLU A 2 18.24 -12.96 -6.08
C GLU A 2 17.09 -12.81 -7.07
N ASN A 3 17.22 -11.90 -8.05
CA ASN A 3 16.19 -11.63 -9.04
C ASN A 3 15.89 -12.92 -9.86
N PRO A 4 14.64 -13.42 -9.88
CA PRO A 4 14.29 -14.63 -10.59
C PRO A 4 14.35 -14.49 -12.12
N ASP A 5 14.30 -13.25 -12.65
CA ASP A 5 14.44 -12.99 -14.08
C ASP A 5 15.57 -11.98 -14.34
N LYS A 6 16.74 -12.53 -14.66
CA LYS A 6 17.97 -11.78 -14.95
C LYS A 6 17.89 -10.97 -16.25
N SER A 7 16.89 -11.21 -17.10
CA SER A 7 16.68 -10.49 -18.36
C SER A 7 15.74 -9.29 -18.22
N SER A 8 14.93 -9.27 -17.17
CA SER A 8 13.92 -8.25 -16.96
C SER A 8 14.44 -7.13 -16.05
N ALA A 9 14.55 -5.94 -16.63
CA ALA A 9 14.83 -4.70 -15.91
C ALA A 9 13.70 -4.30 -14.92
N PHE A 10 12.55 -4.99 -14.98
CA PHE A 10 11.42 -4.76 -14.08
C PHE A 10 11.65 -5.34 -12.69
N PHE A 11 12.31 -6.50 -12.59
CA PHE A 11 12.58 -7.19 -11.32
C PHE A 11 13.94 -6.85 -10.71
N ASP A 12 14.72 -5.99 -11.37
CA ASP A 12 15.99 -5.45 -10.89
C ASP A 12 15.83 -4.37 -9.79
N LEU A 13 14.58 -4.17 -9.37
CA LEU A 13 14.23 -3.43 -8.17
C LEU A 13 14.78 -4.19 -6.97
N ARG A 14 15.81 -3.64 -6.32
CA ARG A 14 16.10 -4.01 -4.94
C ARG A 14 14.82 -3.78 -4.16
N TRP A 15 14.12 -4.85 -3.83
CA TRP A 15 13.04 -4.81 -2.85
C TRP A 15 13.62 -4.14 -1.61
N ILE A 16 13.22 -2.89 -1.34
CA ILE A 16 13.58 -2.20 -0.11
C ILE A 16 12.78 -2.90 0.99
N ALA A 17 13.31 -4.02 1.44
CA ALA A 17 12.85 -4.67 2.65
C ALA A 17 13.32 -3.81 3.82
N SER A 18 12.34 -3.35 4.59
CA SER A 18 12.48 -2.82 5.96
C SER A 18 13.07 -1.42 6.15
N GLY A 19 12.29 -0.57 6.81
CA GLY A 19 12.57 0.85 7.09
C GLY A 19 13.72 1.15 8.06
N ARG A 20 14.64 0.22 8.30
CA ARG A 20 15.85 0.45 9.14
C ARG A 20 17.12 0.71 8.33
N ASP A 21 17.17 0.35 7.06
CA ASP A 21 18.37 0.51 6.23
C ASP A 21 18.54 1.90 5.59
N VAL A 22 17.58 2.82 5.83
CA VAL A 22 17.55 4.14 5.19
C VAL A 22 18.50 5.14 5.87
N LEU A 23 18.95 4.88 7.10
CA LEU A 23 19.77 5.82 7.87
C LEU A 23 21.29 5.70 7.62
N ASN A 24 21.74 4.73 6.82
CA ASN A 24 23.18 4.49 6.63
C ASN A 24 23.68 4.71 5.20
N ILE A 25 23.14 5.70 4.50
CA ILE A 25 23.78 6.26 3.29
C ILE A 25 24.57 7.51 3.69
N HIS A 26 25.64 7.29 4.45
CA HIS A 26 26.65 8.32 4.68
C HIS A 26 27.48 8.53 3.41
N GLN A 27 27.39 9.76 2.89
CA GLN A 27 28.37 10.52 2.09
C GLN A 27 28.91 9.94 0.76
N PRO A 28 29.07 10.79 -0.27
CA PRO A 28 29.63 10.36 -1.55
C PRO A 28 31.13 10.07 -1.38
N ARG A 29 31.51 8.78 -1.41
CA ARG A 29 32.91 8.42 -1.61
C ARG A 29 33.26 8.61 -3.10
N ALA A 30 34.22 9.51 -3.32
CA ALA A 30 34.78 9.83 -4.62
C ALA A 30 35.44 8.60 -5.29
N ASN A 31 35.42 8.63 -6.63
CA ASN A 31 36.24 7.88 -7.57
C ASN A 31 35.82 6.43 -7.90
N SER A 32 35.06 6.29 -9.00
CA SER A 32 35.33 5.30 -10.06
C SER A 32 34.61 5.73 -11.34
N PRO A 33 35.27 5.68 -12.53
CA PRO A 33 34.64 6.08 -13.78
C PRO A 33 33.63 5.01 -14.20
N ARG A 34 32.36 5.20 -13.87
CA ARG A 34 31.29 4.36 -14.44
C ARG A 34 31.02 4.83 -15.87
N SER A 35 31.04 3.88 -16.80
CA SER A 35 30.65 4.06 -18.19
C SER A 35 29.29 4.78 -18.32
N PRO A 36 29.07 5.54 -19.41
CA PRO A 36 27.84 6.31 -19.60
C PRO A 36 26.68 5.35 -19.79
N ARG A 37 25.97 5.02 -18.71
CA ARG A 37 24.71 4.29 -18.79
C ARG A 37 23.73 5.20 -19.52
N SER A 38 23.20 4.73 -20.65
CA SER A 38 22.16 5.39 -21.43
C SER A 38 21.04 5.92 -20.52
N PRO A 39 20.51 7.12 -20.75
CA PRO A 39 19.59 7.80 -19.84
C PRO A 39 18.17 7.21 -19.93
N ARG A 40 17.99 5.96 -19.52
CA ARG A 40 16.69 5.48 -19.03
C ARG A 40 16.68 5.70 -17.53
N GLN A 41 16.55 6.97 -17.13
CA GLN A 41 16.53 7.37 -15.72
C GLN A 41 15.23 6.86 -15.08
N LEU A 42 15.29 5.66 -14.50
CA LEU A 42 14.35 5.21 -13.49
C LEU A 42 14.51 6.13 -12.28
N VAL A 43 13.48 6.93 -12.00
CA VAL A 43 13.46 7.83 -10.85
C VAL A 43 12.82 7.10 -9.68
N TYR A 44 13.57 6.97 -8.58
CA TYR A 44 13.09 6.41 -7.32
C TYR A 44 12.73 7.55 -6.36
N PRO A 45 11.44 7.88 -6.19
CA PRO A 45 11.04 8.88 -5.20
C PRO A 45 11.29 8.36 -3.78
N LYS A 46 11.76 9.23 -2.88
CA LYS A 46 11.91 8.87 -1.45
C LYS A 46 10.53 8.77 -0.80
N GLN A 47 10.40 7.98 0.26
CA GLN A 47 9.16 7.91 1.05
C GLN A 47 8.82 9.29 1.65
N GLY A 48 7.60 9.78 1.44
CA GLY A 48 7.06 11.00 2.04
C GLY A 48 7.10 12.30 1.21
N TRP A 49 7.20 12.24 -0.12
CA TRP A 49 7.13 13.46 -0.95
C TRP A 49 5.70 14.03 -1.00
N PRO A 50 5.55 15.37 -1.14
CA PRO A 50 4.25 16.02 -1.13
C PRO A 50 3.39 15.51 -2.28
N SER A 51 2.07 15.58 -2.13
CA SER A 51 1.05 15.22 -3.15
C SER A 51 1.14 15.99 -4.48
N GLU A 52 2.25 16.67 -4.74
CA GLU A 52 2.53 17.37 -5.97
C GLU A 52 2.80 16.36 -7.09
N ARG A 53 2.06 16.56 -8.19
CA ARG A 53 2.18 15.80 -9.43
C ARG A 53 3.61 15.96 -9.93
N LEU A 54 4.46 14.95 -9.74
CA LEU A 54 5.80 14.91 -10.34
C LEU A 54 5.64 15.16 -11.84
N THR A 55 6.15 16.28 -12.33
CA THR A 55 6.16 16.59 -13.76
C THR A 55 7.24 15.76 -14.42
N LEU A 56 6.86 14.55 -14.82
CA LEU A 56 7.73 13.63 -15.55
C LEU A 56 7.78 14.04 -17.02
N LEU A 57 8.97 13.95 -17.61
CA LEU A 57 9.14 14.02 -19.05
C LEU A 57 8.61 12.73 -19.70
N GLU A 58 8.16 12.80 -20.95
CA GLU A 58 7.50 11.68 -21.64
C GLU A 58 8.32 10.38 -21.66
N HIS A 59 9.65 10.47 -21.72
CA HIS A 59 10.54 9.32 -21.73
C HIS A 59 10.85 8.75 -20.34
N GLN A 60 10.48 9.45 -19.27
CA GLN A 60 10.76 9.04 -17.90
C GLN A 60 9.73 8.02 -17.42
N LYS A 61 10.21 7.02 -16.67
CA LYS A 61 9.39 5.98 -16.06
C LYS A 61 9.63 5.95 -14.56
N VAL A 62 8.55 5.82 -13.80
CA VAL A 62 8.58 5.69 -12.34
C VAL A 62 7.94 4.36 -11.93
N ASN A 63 8.42 3.80 -10.82
CA ASN A 63 7.91 2.53 -10.27
C ASN A 63 6.84 2.76 -9.17
N HIS A 64 6.21 3.94 -9.16
CA HIS A 64 5.18 4.26 -8.18
C HIS A 64 4.01 4.90 -8.91
N PHE A 65 2.83 4.37 -8.67
CA PHE A 65 1.59 4.98 -9.12
C PHE A 65 1.17 6.08 -8.16
N LEU A 66 0.60 7.14 -8.71
CA LEU A 66 0.00 8.20 -7.92
C LEU A 66 -1.20 7.64 -7.14
N ARG A 67 -1.44 8.16 -5.92
CA ARG A 67 -2.56 7.76 -5.04
C ARG A 67 -2.57 6.27 -4.65
N SER A 68 -1.41 5.61 -4.61
CA SER A 68 -1.33 4.21 -4.15
C SER A 68 -1.88 4.00 -2.74
N ALA A 69 -1.91 5.04 -1.90
CA ALA A 69 -2.44 5.02 -0.55
C ALA A 69 -3.90 4.53 -0.45
N GLU A 70 -4.70 4.68 -1.51
CA GLU A 70 -6.07 4.17 -1.55
C GLU A 70 -6.16 2.64 -1.54
N LEU A 71 -5.07 1.94 -1.86
CA LEU A 71 -5.01 0.48 -1.83
C LEU A 71 -3.98 -0.03 -0.82
N THR A 72 -2.93 0.75 -0.56
CA THR A 72 -1.80 0.33 0.29
C THR A 72 -1.92 0.77 1.74
N THR A 73 -2.98 1.48 2.13
CA THR A 73 -3.28 1.81 3.54
C THR A 73 -4.55 1.11 3.98
N LYS A 74 -4.68 0.84 5.29
CA LYS A 74 -5.86 0.17 5.85
C LYS A 74 -7.14 0.96 5.60
N VAL A 75 -7.15 2.23 5.97
CA VAL A 75 -8.31 3.13 5.81
C VAL A 75 -8.60 3.41 4.34
N GLY A 76 -7.56 3.60 3.51
CA GLY A 76 -7.72 3.76 2.06
C GLY A 76 -8.41 2.56 1.43
N LEU A 77 -7.92 1.35 1.71
CA LEU A 77 -8.50 0.12 1.16
C LEU A 77 -9.94 -0.08 1.64
N LEU A 78 -10.21 0.15 2.93
CA LEU A 78 -11.54 0.08 3.53
C LEU A 78 -12.54 0.98 2.79
N HIS A 79 -12.18 2.25 2.60
CA HIS A 79 -13.02 3.22 1.91
C HIS A 79 -13.18 2.89 0.43
N ASN A 80 -12.13 2.41 -0.23
CA ASN A 80 -12.20 2.04 -1.64
C ASN A 80 -13.18 0.87 -1.85
N LEU A 81 -13.08 -0.18 -1.04
CA LEU A 81 -13.99 -1.33 -1.13
C LEU A 81 -15.45 -0.93 -0.83
N ARG A 82 -15.70 -0.20 0.27
CA ARG A 82 -17.06 0.21 0.66
C ARG A 82 -17.74 1.13 -0.35
N ASN A 83 -17.01 2.11 -0.86
CA ASN A 83 -17.62 3.15 -1.67
C ASN A 83 -17.62 2.81 -3.16
N ASN A 84 -16.59 2.10 -3.64
CA ASN A 84 -16.38 1.90 -5.06
C ASN A 84 -16.70 0.48 -5.57
N LEU A 85 -16.57 -0.57 -4.74
CA LEU A 85 -16.70 -1.95 -5.22
C LEU A 85 -18.05 -2.22 -5.88
N ARG A 86 -19.14 -1.73 -5.28
CA ARG A 86 -20.51 -1.86 -5.81
C ARG A 86 -20.71 -1.29 -7.22
N PHE A 87 -19.84 -0.38 -7.66
CA PHE A 87 -19.89 0.18 -9.01
C PHE A 87 -19.06 -0.63 -10.01
N ALA A 88 -18.14 -1.46 -9.53
CA ALA A 88 -17.29 -2.32 -10.34
C ALA A 88 -17.88 -3.73 -10.47
N GLU A 89 -18.33 -4.31 -9.36
CA GLU A 89 -18.77 -5.71 -9.27
C GLU A 89 -19.94 -5.83 -8.27
N ASP A 90 -20.84 -6.78 -8.52
CA ASP A 90 -21.97 -7.11 -7.64
C ASP A 90 -21.58 -8.21 -6.63
N ILE A 91 -20.63 -7.89 -5.75
CA ILE A 91 -20.10 -8.80 -4.73
C ILE A 91 -20.32 -8.19 -3.35
N ASP A 92 -20.79 -9.02 -2.41
CA ASP A 92 -20.84 -8.65 -1.00
C ASP A 92 -19.42 -8.52 -0.44
N ILE A 93 -19.09 -7.31 0.04
CA ILE A 93 -17.78 -6.98 0.61
C ILE A 93 -17.48 -7.88 1.82
N ASP A 94 -18.49 -8.17 2.64
CA ASP A 94 -18.32 -8.95 3.87
C ASP A 94 -17.94 -10.43 3.58
N ALA A 95 -18.12 -10.89 2.34
CA ALA A 95 -17.69 -12.23 1.90
C ALA A 95 -16.20 -12.31 1.54
N ILE A 96 -15.58 -11.20 1.14
CA ILE A 96 -14.19 -11.15 0.63
C ILE A 96 -13.24 -10.35 1.52
N PHE A 97 -13.78 -9.48 2.37
CA PHE A 97 -13.03 -8.58 3.22
C PHE A 97 -13.58 -8.59 4.65
N PRO A 98 -12.73 -8.75 5.69
CA PRO A 98 -13.18 -8.69 7.06
C PRO A 98 -13.83 -7.34 7.38
N ARG A 99 -14.96 -7.35 8.09
CA ARG A 99 -15.58 -6.12 8.58
C ARG A 99 -14.56 -5.30 9.39
N CYS A 100 -14.32 -4.07 8.94
CA CYS A 100 -13.42 -3.10 9.55
C CYS A 100 -14.13 -1.77 9.68
N TYR A 101 -13.72 -0.89 10.59
CA TYR A 101 -14.34 0.41 10.81
C TYR A 101 -13.26 1.49 10.85
N ASP A 102 -13.57 2.68 10.35
CA ASP A 102 -12.72 3.86 10.50
C ASP A 102 -13.04 4.55 11.82
N LEU A 103 -12.12 4.43 12.79
CA LEU A 103 -12.33 4.98 14.14
C LEU A 103 -12.12 6.49 14.21
N ASP A 104 -11.65 7.12 13.13
CA ASP A 104 -11.63 8.58 13.02
C ASP A 104 -13.03 9.14 12.66
N ASP A 105 -13.96 8.31 12.17
CA ASP A 105 -15.36 8.67 11.91
C ASP A 105 -16.27 8.26 13.09
N PRO A 106 -16.94 9.22 13.77
CA PRO A 106 -17.85 8.92 14.87
C PRO A 106 -18.96 7.93 14.53
N SER A 107 -19.46 7.93 13.29
CA SER A 107 -20.51 7.00 12.86
C SER A 107 -20.00 5.56 12.85
N ASP A 108 -18.79 5.35 12.33
CA ASP A 108 -18.16 4.04 12.29
C ASP A 108 -17.75 3.55 13.69
N VAL A 109 -17.40 4.46 14.61
CA VAL A 109 -17.16 4.12 16.03
C VAL A 109 -18.44 3.59 16.70
N GLU A 110 -19.59 4.21 16.43
CA GLU A 110 -20.87 3.72 16.97
C GLU A 110 -21.23 2.35 16.40
N ALA A 111 -21.11 2.18 15.08
CA ALA A 111 -21.35 0.90 14.40
C ALA A 111 -20.43 -0.21 14.93
N PHE A 112 -19.13 0.09 15.11
CA PHE A 112 -18.18 -0.83 15.73
C PHE A 112 -18.62 -1.25 17.13
N THR A 113 -19.05 -0.29 17.96
CA THR A 113 -19.47 -0.55 19.34
C THR A 113 -20.69 -1.47 19.39
N GLN A 114 -21.66 -1.26 18.50
CA GLN A 114 -22.84 -2.12 18.39
C GLN A 114 -22.44 -3.53 17.94
N GLN A 115 -21.60 -3.63 16.92
CA GLN A 115 -21.15 -4.92 16.39
C GLN A 115 -20.33 -5.72 17.41
N PHE A 116 -19.48 -5.05 18.19
CA PHE A 116 -18.72 -5.67 19.26
C PHE A 116 -19.63 -6.33 20.31
N LYS A 117 -20.70 -5.63 20.72
CA LYS A 117 -21.70 -6.17 21.65
C LYS A 117 -22.44 -7.38 21.06
N LEU A 118 -22.82 -7.32 19.78
CA LEU A 118 -23.48 -8.42 19.09
C LEU A 118 -22.57 -9.65 18.96
N LEU A 119 -21.31 -9.45 18.59
CA LEU A 119 -20.33 -10.54 18.50
C LEU A 119 -20.12 -11.20 19.86
N GLN A 120 -20.06 -10.43 20.94
CA GLN A 120 -19.95 -10.98 22.29
C GLN A 120 -21.20 -11.80 22.67
N ALA A 121 -22.40 -11.28 22.39
CA ALA A 121 -23.64 -12.01 22.63
C ALA A 121 -23.69 -13.32 21.82
N HIS A 122 -23.29 -13.27 20.54
CA HIS A 122 -23.19 -14.44 19.68
C HIS A 122 -22.20 -15.47 20.21
N ALA A 123 -21.00 -15.03 20.64
CA ALA A 123 -20.00 -15.93 21.22
C ALA A 123 -20.52 -16.64 22.47
N ILE A 124 -21.26 -15.94 23.34
CA ILE A 124 -21.91 -16.54 24.52
C ILE A 124 -22.96 -17.56 24.09
N LEU A 125 -23.82 -17.23 23.12
CA LEU A 125 -24.82 -18.17 22.60
C LEU A 125 -24.19 -19.43 22.02
N GLN A 126 -23.05 -19.30 21.32
CA GLN A 126 -22.32 -20.45 20.80
C GLN A 126 -21.82 -21.40 21.89
N LEU A 127 -21.55 -20.92 23.11
CA LEU A 127 -21.15 -21.78 24.24
C LEU A 127 -22.31 -22.65 24.78
N PHE A 128 -23.56 -22.26 24.51
CA PHE A 128 -24.74 -22.99 24.98
C PHE A 128 -25.39 -23.86 23.89
N LEU A 129 -25.12 -23.55 22.62
CA LEU A 129 -25.70 -24.24 21.47
C LEU A 129 -24.78 -25.32 20.87
N TYR A 130 -23.50 -25.34 21.26
CA TYR A 130 -22.49 -26.34 20.92
C TYR A 130 -21.90 -26.95 22.19
#